data_AF-A0A6B3I7A0-F1
#
_entry.id   AF-A0A6B3I7A0-F1
#
_cell.length_a   1.000
_cell.length_b   1.000
_cell.length_c   1.000
_cell.angle_alpha   90.00
_cell.angle_beta   90.00
_cell.angle_gamma   90.00
#
_symmetry.space_group_name_H-M   'P 1'
#
loop_
_entity.id
_entity.type
_entity.pdbx_description
1 polymer ?
#
loop_
_entity_poly.entity_id
_entity_poly.type
_entity_poly.pdbx_seq_one_letter_code
_entity_poly.pdbx_strand_id
1 'polypeptide(L)' 'ADAIAREELTAAGLDRDIWQCPVVLLADVRSVGVQGDGRTYGHPIVLRPVSSEDAMTADWSRLPYETLAKISTRITNEV' A
#
# COMPACT_ATOMS: atom_id res chain seq x y z
N ALA A 1 -4.51 7.38 1.27
CA ALA A 1 -3.83 6.11 0.97
C ALA A 1 -2.33 6.31 0.73
N ASP A 2 -1.92 7.08 -0.30
CA ASP A 2 -0.49 7.28 -0.62
C ASP A 2 0.35 7.86 0.54
N ALA A 3 -0.15 8.92 1.19
CA ALA A 3 0.53 9.52 2.35
C ALA A 3 0.77 8.50 3.49
N ILE A 4 -0.26 7.71 3.84
CA ILE A 4 -0.17 6.65 4.85
C ILE A 4 0.88 5.61 4.46
N ALA A 5 0.87 5.13 3.21
CA ALA A 5 1.84 4.15 2.75
C ALA A 5 3.27 4.70 2.87
N ARG A 6 3.50 5.94 2.46
CA ARG A 6 4.81 6.59 2.55
C ARG A 6 5.28 6.74 4.00
N GLU A 7 4.43 7.23 4.88
CA GLU A 7 4.73 7.37 6.31
C GLU A 7 5.16 6.06 6.95
N GLU A 8 4.41 4.97 6.72
CA GLU A 8 4.72 3.66 7.30
C GLU A 8 5.99 3.03 6.69
N LEU A 9 6.26 3.25 5.40
CA LEU A 9 7.49 2.77 4.76
C LEU A 9 8.72 3.51 5.30
N THR A 10 8.63 4.83 5.48
CA THR A 10 9.68 5.64 6.12
C THR A 10 9.86 5.25 7.58
N ALA A 11 8.78 5.06 8.34
CA ALA A 11 8.85 4.61 9.73
C ALA A 11 9.46 3.21 9.88
N ALA A 12 9.31 2.35 8.87
CA ALA A 12 9.96 1.05 8.80
C ALA A 12 11.42 1.10 8.30
N GLY A 13 11.94 2.28 7.94
CA GLY A 13 13.31 2.48 7.48
C GLY A 13 13.58 2.00 6.05
N LEU A 14 12.55 1.85 5.21
CA LEU A 14 12.64 1.22 3.88
C LEU A 14 12.93 2.20 2.73
N ASP A 15 13.10 3.49 3.02
CA ASP A 15 13.28 4.53 1.98
C ASP A 15 14.50 4.30 1.08
N ARG A 16 15.51 3.56 1.57
CA ARG A 16 16.71 3.23 0.80
C ARG A 16 16.60 1.94 0.01
N ASP A 17 15.67 1.07 0.37
CA ASP A 17 15.52 -0.28 -0.21
C ASP A 17 14.46 -0.31 -1.31
N ILE A 18 13.49 0.60 -1.22
CA ILE A 18 12.40 0.74 -2.19
C ILE A 18 12.71 1.90 -3.12
N TRP A 19 12.78 1.62 -4.42
CA TRP A 19 12.95 2.66 -5.43
C TRP A 19 11.67 3.50 -5.55
N GLN A 20 10.53 2.82 -5.72
CA GLN A 20 9.22 3.45 -5.83
C GLN A 20 8.15 2.55 -5.22
N CYS A 21 7.12 3.15 -4.62
CA CYS A 21 5.89 2.45 -4.22
C CYS A 21 4.65 3.24 -4.64
N PRO A 22 4.25 3.21 -5.93
CA PRO A 22 3.00 3.81 -6.36
C PRO A 22 1.82 3.19 -5.63
N VAL A 23 0.91 4.04 -5.16
CA VAL A 23 -0.37 3.65 -4.56
C VAL A 23 -1.48 3.96 -5.55
N VAL A 24 -1.99 2.92 -6.21
CA VAL A 24 -2.89 3.05 -7.37
C VAL A 24 -4.33 2.76 -6.96
N LEU A 25 -5.23 3.69 -7.22
CA LEU A 25 -6.67 3.51 -7.04
C LEU A 25 -7.25 2.75 -8.24
N LEU A 26 -7.95 1.64 -7.98
CA LEU A 26 -8.73 0.95 -9.02
C LEU A 26 -10.13 1.55 -9.10
N ALA A 27 -10.25 2.69 -9.78
CA ALA A 27 -11.46 3.52 -9.79
C ALA A 27 -12.71 2.81 -10.32
N ASP A 28 -12.57 1.88 -11.26
CA ASP A 28 -13.71 1.16 -11.85
C ASP A 28 -14.00 -0.19 -11.16
N VAL A 29 -13.23 -0.52 -10.11
CA VAL A 29 -13.43 -1.74 -9.32
C VAL A 29 -14.12 -1.41 -8.02
N ARG A 30 -15.09 -2.24 -7.63
CA ARG A 30 -15.72 -2.20 -6.32
C ARG A 30 -15.38 -3.47 -5.54
N SER A 31 -15.04 -3.29 -4.28
CA SER A 31 -14.84 -4.37 -3.33
C SER A 31 -15.74 -4.17 -2.11
N VAL A 32 -16.11 -5.27 -1.46
CA VAL A 32 -16.88 -5.27 -0.23
C VAL A 32 -15.95 -5.41 0.97
N GLY A 33 -16.16 -4.58 1.98
CA GLY A 33 -15.55 -4.68 3.29
C GLY A 33 -16.60 -4.94 4.37
N VAL A 34 -16.14 -5.28 5.56
CA VAL A 34 -16.96 -5.33 6.77
C VAL A 34 -16.36 -4.33 7.76
N GLN A 35 -17.15 -3.34 8.16
CA GLN A 35 -16.78 -2.37 9.20
C GLN A 35 -17.91 -2.29 10.23
N GLY A 36 -17.59 -2.57 11.48
CA GLY A 36 -18.60 -2.81 12.51
C GLY A 36 -19.51 -3.98 12.13
N ASP A 37 -20.82 -3.78 12.24
CA ASP A 37 -21.84 -4.78 11.87
C ASP A 37 -22.36 -4.60 10.43
N GLY A 38 -21.77 -3.69 9.65
CA GLY A 38 -22.22 -3.30 8.32
C GLY A 38 -21.29 -3.77 7.19
N ARG A 39 -21.87 -3.92 5.99
CA ARG A 39 -21.10 -4.05 4.75
C ARG A 39 -20.74 -2.67 4.22
N THR A 40 -19.48 -2.48 3.85
CA THR A 40 -19.00 -1.27 3.18
C THR A 40 -18.60 -1.59 1.75
N TYR A 41 -18.73 -0.61 0.86
CA TYR A 41 -18.37 -0.76 -0.55
C TYR A 41 -17.37 0.32 -0.91
N GLY A 42 -16.16 -0.08 -1.24
CA GLY A 42 -15.05 0.82 -1.50
C GLY A 42 -14.35 0.48 -2.81
N HIS A 43 -13.47 1.39 -3.23
CA HIS A 43 -12.53 1.13 -4.31
C HIS A 43 -11.25 0.55 -3.72
N PRO A 44 -10.79 -0.63 -4.17
CA PRO A 44 -9.51 -1.15 -3.72
C PRO A 44 -8.35 -0.30 -4.24
N ILE A 45 -7.25 -0.33 -3.51
CA ILE A 45 -5.96 0.25 -3.92
C ILE A 45 -4.93 -0.86 -4.09
N VAL A 46 -3.94 -0.62 -4.94
CA VAL A 46 -2.77 -1.48 -5.12
C VAL A 46 -1.55 -0.75 -4.60
N LEU A 47 -0.80 -1.40 -3.70
CA LEU A 47 0.57 -1.01 -3.37
C LEU A 47 1.51 -1.67 -4.37
N ARG A 48 2.36 -0.89 -5.04
CA ARG A 48 3.33 -1.40 -6.02
C ARG A 48 4.78 -1.11 -5.61
N PRO A 49 5.28 -1.69 -4.51
CA PRO A 49 6.65 -1.49 -4.09
C PRO A 49 7.61 -2.20 -5.06
N VAL A 50 8.55 -1.46 -5.63
CA VAL A 50 9.56 -1.98 -6.55
C VAL A 50 10.95 -1.52 -6.16
N SER A 51 11.92 -2.42 -6.32
CA SER A 51 13.34 -2.14 -6.24
C SER A 51 13.93 -2.22 -7.65
N SER A 52 14.86 -1.30 -7.96
CA SER A 52 15.53 -1.22 -9.25
C SER A 52 16.92 -0.62 -9.05
N GLU A 53 17.92 -1.15 -9.76
CA GLU A 53 19.28 -0.60 -9.77
C GLU A 53 19.48 0.39 -10.93
N ASP A 54 18.76 0.23 -12.03
CA ASP A 54 19.00 0.93 -13.31
C ASP A 54 17.76 1.60 -13.91
N ALA A 55 16.61 1.52 -13.25
CA ALA A 55 15.29 1.96 -13.74
C ALA A 55 14.83 1.31 -15.06
N MET A 56 15.54 0.29 -15.56
CA MET A 56 15.19 -0.51 -16.75
C MET A 56 14.65 -1.89 -16.36
N THR A 57 15.11 -2.41 -15.23
CA THR A 57 14.66 -3.67 -14.64
C THR A 57 14.16 -3.44 -13.21
N ALA A 58 13.06 -4.10 -12.85
CA ALA A 58 12.48 -3.95 -11.52
C ALA A 58 11.98 -5.30 -11.01
N ASP A 59 12.22 -5.56 -9.73
CA ASP A 59 11.59 -6.65 -8.99
C ASP A 59 10.69 -6.04 -7.90
N TRP A 60 9.68 -6.79 -7.48
CA TRP A 60 8.82 -6.34 -6.39
C TRP A 60 9.58 -6.41 -5.07
N SER A 61 9.47 -5.37 -4.25
CA SER A 61 10.14 -5.32 -2.95
C SER A 61 9.37 -6.15 -1.92
N ARG A 62 10.09 -7.00 -1.18
CA ARG A 62 9.51 -7.90 -0.17
C ARG A 62 9.29 -7.10 1.11
N LEU A 63 8.15 -6.43 1.20
CA LEU A 63 7.80 -5.65 2.38
C LEU A 63 7.62 -6.56 3.61
N PRO A 64 8.10 -6.14 4.79
CA PRO A 64 7.78 -6.84 6.03
C PRO A 64 6.27 -6.94 6.23
N TYR A 65 5.79 -8.13 6.62
CA TYR A 65 4.36 -8.36 6.81
C TYR A 65 3.73 -7.44 7.84
N GLU A 66 4.46 -7.08 8.90
CA GLU A 66 4.02 -6.12 9.90
C GLU A 66 3.79 -4.72 9.31
N THR A 67 4.68 -4.26 8.43
CA THR A 67 4.52 -2.98 7.73
C THR A 67 3.30 -3.00 6.81
N LEU A 68 3.11 -4.10 6.07
CA LEU A 68 1.92 -4.29 5.23
C LEU A 68 0.62 -4.28 6.06
N ALA A 69 0.61 -4.95 7.21
CA ALA A 69 -0.53 -5.00 8.11
C ALA A 69 -0.90 -3.61 8.65
N LYS A 70 0.11 -2.80 9.05
CA LYS A 70 -0.10 -1.42 9.49
C LYS A 70 -0.66 -0.54 8.38
N ILE A 71 -0.06 -0.58 7.19
CA ILE A 71 -0.54 0.18 6.03
C ILE A 71 -1.99 -0.19 5.70
N SER A 72 -2.30 -1.49 5.62
CA SER A 72 -3.65 -1.97 5.34
C SER A 72 -4.64 -1.44 6.38
N THR A 73 -4.33 -1.61 7.66
CA THR A 73 -5.20 -1.19 8.77
C THR A 73 -5.45 0.31 8.77
N ARG A 74 -4.41 1.12 8.61
CA ARG A 74 -4.52 2.58 8.57
C ARG A 74 -5.32 3.04 7.36
N ILE A 75 -5.03 2.52 6.16
CA ILE A 75 -5.77 2.90 4.95
C ILE A 75 -7.26 2.55 5.08
N THR A 76 -7.61 1.36 5.57
CA THR A 76 -9.02 0.98 5.70
C THR A 76 -9.77 1.74 6.78
N ASN A 77 -9.09 2.30 7.78
CA ASN A 77 -9.72 2.99 8.91
C ASN A 77 -9.75 4.52 8.74
N GLU A 78 -8.81 5.10 8.02
CA GLU A 78 -8.63 6.56 7.92
C GLU A 78 -9.14 7.16 6.59
N VAL A 79 -9.46 6.34 5.58
CA VAL A 79 -9.78 6.78 4.20
C VAL A 79 -11.13 6.26 3.73
#